data_AF-A0A2S8PHI0-F1
#
_entry.id   AF-A0A2S8PHI0-F1
#
_cell.length_a   1.000
_cell.length_b   1.000
_cell.length_c   1.000
_cell.angle_alpha   90.00
_cell.angle_beta   90.00
_cell.angle_gamma   90.00
#
_symmetry.space_group_name_H-M   'P 1'
#
loop_
_entity.id
_entity.type
_entity.pdbx_description
1 polymer ?
#
loop_
_entity_poly.entity_id
_entity_poly.type
_entity_poly.pdbx_seq_one_letter_code
_entity_poly.pdbx_strand_id
1 'polypeptide(L)'
;MIFNNDWDEQLKEETEKDYFQELRYKLAKEYKLHKVYPPKEDLFKALKLTPYEDTKVVILGQDPYHGPGQAHGLSFSVKPGVRIPPSLVNIYKELHSDLGVPIPNHGTLV
;
A
#
# COMPACT_ATOMS: atom_id res chain seq x y z
N MET A 1 11.55 -15.72 -0.52
CA MET A 1 10.24 -15.27 -1.03
C MET A 1 9.84 -14.02 -0.27
N ILE A 2 9.65 -12.92 -0.98
CA ILE A 2 9.34 -11.58 -0.45
C ILE A 2 7.83 -11.41 -0.26
N PHE A 3 7.04 -11.95 -1.20
CA PHE A 3 5.59 -11.75 -1.27
C PHE A 3 4.80 -12.98 -0.79
N ASN A 4 5.38 -14.17 -0.87
CA ASN A 4 4.78 -15.47 -0.54
C ASN A 4 3.57 -15.81 -1.42
N ASN A 5 3.61 -15.42 -2.69
CA ASN A 5 2.63 -15.76 -3.73
C ASN A 5 3.29 -15.67 -5.12
N ASP A 6 2.48 -15.78 -6.18
CA ASP A 6 2.91 -15.74 -7.58
C ASP A 6 3.70 -14.48 -7.99
N TRP A 7 3.61 -13.37 -7.25
CA TRP A 7 4.47 -12.21 -7.46
C TRP A 7 5.97 -12.51 -7.26
N ASP A 8 6.33 -13.50 -6.44
CA ASP A 8 7.74 -13.90 -6.29
C ASP A 8 8.34 -14.41 -7.60
N GLU A 9 7.54 -15.07 -8.45
CA GLU A 9 7.96 -15.48 -9.79
C GLU A 9 7.99 -14.27 -10.74
N GLN A 10 6.90 -13.49 -10.76
CA GLN A 10 6.77 -12.36 -11.70
C GLN A 10 7.82 -11.26 -11.49
N LEU A 11 8.27 -11.06 -10.25
CA LEU A 11 9.22 -9.99 -9.89
C LEU A 11 10.63 -10.50 -9.60
N LYS A 12 10.90 -11.80 -9.81
CA LYS A 12 12.18 -12.42 -9.48
C LYS A 12 13.36 -11.64 -10.05
N GLU A 13 13.36 -11.41 -11.36
CA GLU A 13 14.45 -10.73 -12.06
C GLU A 13 14.70 -9.32 -11.53
N GLU A 14 13.63 -8.56 -11.22
CA GLU A 14 13.77 -7.22 -10.65
C GLU A 14 14.35 -7.25 -9.24
N THR A 15 13.91 -8.21 -8.43
CA THR A 15 14.39 -8.32 -7.04
C THR A 15 15.85 -8.76 -6.96
N GLU A 16 16.39 -9.44 -7.97
CA GLU A 16 17.78 -9.89 -8.04
C GLU A 16 18.75 -8.82 -8.55
N LYS A 17 18.26 -7.76 -9.21
CA LYS A 17 19.11 -6.67 -9.74
C LYS A 17 19.74 -5.83 -8.62
N ASP A 18 20.97 -5.36 -8.88
CA ASP A 18 21.77 -4.58 -7.93
C ASP A 18 21.04 -3.36 -7.38
N TYR A 19 20.30 -2.63 -8.24
CA TYR A 19 19.57 -1.42 -7.81
C TYR A 19 18.53 -1.74 -6.72
N PHE A 20 17.87 -2.90 -6.79
CA PHE A 20 16.86 -3.30 -5.82
C PHE A 20 17.52 -3.74 -4.51
N GLN A 21 18.63 -4.47 -4.60
CA GLN A 21 19.42 -4.87 -3.43
C GLN A 21 19.98 -3.64 -2.69
N GLU A 22 20.52 -2.67 -3.42
CA GLU A 22 20.96 -1.40 -2.87
C GLU A 22 19.82 -0.62 -2.20
N LEU A 23 18.65 -0.54 -2.86
CA LEU A 23 17.48 0.12 -2.30
C LEU A 23 17.05 -0.54 -0.99
N ARG A 24 16.97 -1.87 -0.95
CA ARG A 24 16.62 -2.65 0.24
C ARG A 24 17.61 -2.40 1.38
N TYR A 25 18.91 -2.34 1.08
CA TYR A 25 19.95 -2.05 2.05
C TYR A 25 19.85 -0.63 2.61
N LYS A 26 19.69 0.38 1.74
CA LYS A 26 19.49 1.79 2.13
C LYS A 26 18.24 1.91 3.00
N LEU A 27 17.11 1.37 2.54
CA LEU A 27 15.84 1.41 3.27
C LEU A 27 15.95 0.73 4.65
N ALA A 28 16.65 -0.40 4.76
CA ALA A 28 16.87 -1.07 6.05
C ALA A 28 17.70 -0.23 7.03
N LYS A 29 18.61 0.64 6.55
CA LYS A 29 19.28 1.64 7.38
C LYS A 29 18.34 2.76 7.79
N GLU A 30 17.55 3.29 6.86
CA GLU A 30 16.57 4.35 7.14
C GLU A 30 15.59 3.93 8.25
N TYR A 31 15.06 2.70 8.21
CA TYR A 31 14.19 2.18 9.28
C TYR A 31 14.86 2.10 10.67
N LYS A 32 16.20 2.04 10.75
CA LYS A 32 16.94 2.03 12.03
C LYS A 32 17.24 3.44 12.53
N LEU A 33 17.35 4.42 11.64
CA LEU A 33 17.81 5.78 11.94
C LEU A 33 16.67 6.80 11.99
N HIS A 34 15.59 6.53 11.28
CA HIS A 34 14.51 7.47 11.04
C HIS A 34 13.14 6.80 11.18
N LYS A 35 12.11 7.64 11.35
CA LYS A 35 10.72 7.19 11.31
C LYS A 35 10.28 7.07 9.85
N VAL A 36 10.26 5.85 9.34
CA VAL A 36 9.81 5.52 7.99
C VAL A 36 8.41 4.91 8.05
N TYR A 37 7.55 5.27 7.10
CA TYR A 37 6.22 4.68 6.94
C TYR A 37 6.09 4.01 5.55
N PRO A 38 5.25 2.97 5.42
CA PRO A 38 4.54 2.25 6.49
C PRO A 38 5.51 1.42 7.36
N PRO A 39 5.03 0.71 8.40
CA PRO A 39 5.86 -0.31 9.06
C PRO A 39 6.42 -1.33 8.04
N LYS A 40 7.60 -1.89 8.32
CA LYS A 40 8.33 -2.74 7.37
C LYS A 40 7.53 -3.96 6.93
N GLU A 41 6.71 -4.52 7.82
CA GLU A 41 5.80 -5.63 7.58
C GLU A 41 4.71 -5.32 6.54
N ASP A 42 4.31 -4.05 6.47
CA ASP A 42 3.25 -3.53 5.61
C ASP A 42 3.79 -3.05 4.23
N LEU A 43 5.11 -2.97 4.00
CA LEU A 43 5.71 -2.42 2.76
C LEU A 43 5.13 -2.98 1.45
N PHE A 44 4.89 -4.28 1.41
CA PHE A 44 4.40 -4.99 0.23
C PHE A 44 2.98 -5.52 0.40
N LYS A 45 2.20 -4.92 1.32
CA LYS A 45 0.87 -5.45 1.68
C LYS A 45 -0.08 -5.56 0.49
N ALA A 46 -0.08 -4.60 -0.44
CA ALA A 46 -0.86 -4.66 -1.67
C ALA A 46 -0.61 -5.96 -2.46
N LEU A 47 0.65 -6.30 -2.73
CA LEU A 47 1.02 -7.48 -3.50
C LEU A 47 0.79 -8.78 -2.72
N LYS A 48 0.93 -8.75 -1.38
CA LYS A 48 0.63 -9.91 -0.52
C LYS A 48 -0.86 -10.22 -0.44
N LEU A 49 -1.72 -9.20 -0.45
CA LEU A 49 -3.17 -9.36 -0.37
C LEU A 49 -3.80 -9.70 -1.71
N THR A 50 -3.15 -9.32 -2.82
CA THR A 50 -3.68 -9.53 -4.17
C THR A 50 -2.61 -10.21 -5.03
N PRO A 51 -2.66 -11.55 -5.16
CA PRO A 51 -1.85 -12.30 -6.12
C PRO A 51 -1.95 -11.73 -7.54
N TYR A 52 -0.91 -11.95 -8.34
CA TYR A 52 -0.84 -11.47 -9.72
C TYR A 52 -2.02 -12.01 -10.54
N GLU A 53 -2.30 -13.31 -10.43
CA GLU A 53 -3.40 -13.97 -11.16
C GLU A 53 -4.80 -13.47 -10.75
N ASP A 54 -4.96 -13.04 -9.49
CA ASP A 54 -6.21 -12.54 -8.94
C ASP A 54 -6.41 -11.03 -9.19
N THR A 55 -5.40 -10.34 -9.72
CA THR A 55 -5.44 -8.90 -9.93
C THR A 55 -6.40 -8.54 -11.07
N LYS A 56 -7.46 -7.80 -10.73
CA LYS A 56 -8.47 -7.33 -11.71
C LYS A 56 -8.39 -5.83 -12.01
N VAL A 57 -8.04 -5.03 -11.01
CA VAL A 57 -8.01 -3.57 -11.10
C VAL A 57 -6.80 -3.06 -10.34
N VAL A 58 -6.10 -2.07 -10.93
CA VAL A 58 -4.95 -1.42 -10.31
C VAL A 58 -5.30 0.05 -10.06
N ILE A 59 -5.26 0.47 -8.79
CA ILE A 59 -5.44 1.86 -8.38
C ILE A 59 -4.10 2.40 -7.89
N LEU A 60 -3.42 3.17 -8.75
CA LEU A 60 -2.09 3.72 -8.45
C LEU A 60 -2.19 4.95 -7.54
N GLY A 61 -1.44 4.92 -6.44
CA GLY A 61 -1.15 6.09 -5.62
C GLY A 61 0.26 6.62 -5.89
N GLN A 62 0.64 7.72 -5.24
CA GLN A 62 1.97 8.32 -5.37
C GLN A 62 2.93 7.79 -4.31
N ASP A 63 2.78 8.24 -3.06
CA ASP A 63 3.61 7.86 -1.93
C ASP A 63 2.74 7.51 -0.70
N PRO A 64 3.28 6.79 0.29
CA PRO A 64 2.55 6.47 1.50
C PRO A 64 2.21 7.72 2.31
N TYR A 65 1.08 7.71 3.01
CA TYR A 65 0.80 8.74 4.02
C TYR A 65 1.91 8.84 5.06
N HIS A 66 2.35 10.07 5.34
CA HIS A 66 3.46 10.38 6.24
C HIS A 66 3.05 10.58 7.71
N GLY A 67 1.75 10.54 8.02
CA GLY A 67 1.26 10.68 9.39
C GLY A 67 1.33 9.37 10.20
N PRO A 68 1.54 9.45 11.53
CA PRO A 68 1.53 8.27 12.40
C PRO A 68 0.25 7.45 12.25
N GLY A 69 0.40 6.14 12.02
CA GLY A 69 -0.71 5.19 11.95
C GLY A 69 -1.56 5.26 10.67
N GLN A 70 -1.26 6.17 9.73
CA GLN A 70 -2.04 6.31 8.50
C GLN A 70 -1.72 5.22 7.49
N ALA A 71 -0.47 5.18 6.99
CA ALA A 71 -0.07 4.26 5.94
C ALA A 71 0.02 2.81 6.45
N HIS A 72 -0.47 1.90 5.63
CA HIS A 72 -0.42 0.45 5.88
C HIS A 72 -0.21 -0.37 4.61
N GLY A 73 0.49 0.18 3.62
CA GLY A 73 0.91 -0.59 2.43
C GLY A 73 -0.13 -0.72 1.32
N LEU A 74 -1.15 0.13 1.32
CA LEU A 74 -2.23 0.18 0.32
C LEU A 74 -2.45 1.63 -0.12
N SER A 75 -2.63 1.87 -1.41
CA SER A 75 -2.91 3.20 -1.95
C SER A 75 -4.25 3.73 -1.41
N PHE A 76 -4.30 5.02 -1.07
CA PHE A 76 -5.47 5.75 -0.52
C PHE A 76 -6.03 5.27 0.84
N SER A 77 -5.78 4.02 1.22
CA SER A 77 -6.31 3.36 2.40
C SER A 77 -5.57 3.80 3.68
N VAL A 78 -6.32 4.00 4.76
CA VAL A 78 -5.79 4.29 6.10
C VAL A 78 -6.30 3.28 7.14
N LYS A 79 -5.56 3.09 8.24
CA LYS A 79 -5.98 2.18 9.32
C LYS A 79 -7.30 2.65 9.98
N PRO A 80 -8.11 1.73 10.54
CA PRO A 80 -9.29 2.09 11.33
C PRO A 80 -8.97 3.08 12.46
N GLY A 81 -9.89 4.01 12.73
CA GLY A 81 -9.72 5.05 13.74
C GLY A 81 -8.89 6.27 13.29
N VAL A 82 -8.29 6.21 12.11
CA VAL A 82 -7.61 7.37 11.49
C VAL A 82 -8.63 8.23 10.74
N ARG A 83 -8.48 9.55 10.83
CA ARG A 83 -9.27 10.50 10.03
C ARG A 83 -9.13 10.19 8.53
N ILE A 84 -10.25 10.05 7.84
CA ILE A 84 -10.30 9.79 6.40
C ILE A 84 -9.62 10.96 5.66
N PRO A 85 -8.58 10.70 4.83
CA PRO A 85 -7.89 11.73 4.07
C PRO A 85 -8.80 12.40 3.03
N PRO A 86 -8.57 13.68 2.66
CA PRO A 86 -9.41 14.40 1.70
C PRO A 86 -9.57 13.68 0.35
N SER A 87 -8.50 13.06 -0.16
CA SER A 87 -8.55 12.30 -1.40
C SER A 87 -9.50 11.10 -1.30
N LEU A 88 -9.47 10.36 -0.19
CA LEU A 88 -10.36 9.22 0.02
C LEU A 88 -11.81 9.66 0.25
N VAL A 89 -12.03 10.79 0.91
CA VAL A 89 -13.37 11.40 1.02
C VAL A 89 -13.95 11.68 -0.38
N ASN A 90 -13.15 12.20 -1.30
CA ASN A 90 -13.60 12.46 -2.66
C ASN A 90 -13.88 11.16 -3.43
N ILE A 91 -13.05 10.13 -3.25
CA ILE A 91 -13.31 8.79 -3.82
C ILE A 91 -14.65 8.24 -3.32
N TYR A 92 -14.96 8.34 -2.02
CA TYR A 92 -16.25 7.87 -1.50
C TYR A 92 -17.44 8.70 -1.99
N LYS A 93 -17.29 10.02 -2.17
CA LYS A 93 -18.34 10.85 -2.77
C LYS A 93 -18.64 10.42 -4.21
N GLU A 94 -17.59 10.16 -5.00
CA GLU A 94 -17.75 9.68 -6.37
C GLU A 94 -18.38 8.28 -6.39
N LEU A 95 -17.90 7.35 -5.57
CA LEU A 95 -18.44 6.00 -5.45
C LEU A 95 -19.94 6.02 -5.06
N HIS A 96 -20.34 6.94 -4.19
CA HIS A 96 -21.74 7.15 -3.84
C HIS A 96 -22.55 7.74 -4.99
N SER A 97 -22.02 8.73 -5.70
CA SER A 97 -22.70 9.38 -6.82
C SER A 97 -22.87 8.43 -8.02
N ASP A 98 -21.87 7.61 -8.31
CA ASP A 98 -21.83 6.69 -9.45
C ASP A 98 -22.66 5.43 -9.19
N LEU A 99 -22.44 4.78 -8.05
CA LEU A 99 -22.97 3.44 -7.77
C LEU A 99 -23.98 3.39 -6.61
N GLY A 100 -24.25 4.51 -5.94
CA GLY A 100 -25.15 4.57 -4.79
C GLY A 100 -24.60 3.90 -3.52
N VAL A 101 -23.31 3.55 -3.48
CA VAL A 101 -22.71 2.87 -2.32
C VAL A 101 -22.72 3.81 -1.10
N PRO A 102 -23.15 3.36 0.09
CA PRO A 102 -23.10 4.18 1.30
C PRO A 102 -21.67 4.58 1.66
N ILE A 103 -21.47 5.86 2.03
CA ILE A 103 -20.15 6.37 2.43
C ILE A 103 -19.76 5.74 3.78
N PRO A 104 -18.65 4.98 3.85
CA PRO A 104 -18.18 4.40 5.11
C PRO A 104 -17.73 5.46 6.12
N ASN A 105 -17.77 5.10 7.40
CA ASN A 105 -17.23 5.93 8.49
C ASN A 105 -15.76 5.62 8.82
N HIS A 106 -15.09 4.79 8.01
CA HIS A 106 -13.68 4.44 8.13
C HIS A 106 -12.96 4.60 6.78
N GLY A 107 -11.63 4.66 6.82
CA GLY A 107 -10.81 4.76 5.61
C GLY A 107 -10.07 3.48 5.21
N THR A 108 -10.37 2.33 5.83
CA THR A 108 -9.80 1.04 5.38
C THR A 108 -10.50 0.57 4.11
N LEU A 109 -9.70 0.11 3.15
CA LEU A 109 -10.13 -0.45 1.86
C LEU A 109 -9.91 -1.97 1.78
N VAL A 110 -9.71 -2.58 2.96
CA VAL A 110 -9.59 -4.02 3.23
C VAL A 110 -10.23 -4.35 4.57
#